data_AF-A0A932DJY2-F1
#
_entry.id   AF-A0A932DJY2-F1
#
_cell.length_a   1.000
_cell.length_b   1.000
_cell.length_c   1.000
_cell.angle_alpha   90.00
_cell.angle_beta   90.00
_cell.angle_gamma   90.00
#
_symmetry.space_group_name_H-M   'P 1'
#
loop_
_entity.id
_entity.type
_entity.pdbx_description
1 polymer ?
#
loop_
_entity_poly.entity_id
_entity_poly.type
_entity_poly.pdbx_seq_one_letter_code
_entity_poly.pdbx_strand_id
1 'polypeptide(L)'
;PPLNGFVGEWLLFQSLLPGVSIPQPVVAALVTMAVGMLALTSGLAAAGFVKAFGITFLAIPRSEEAAQAHEASLSMRAGMGLLVIVCIALGLAPAAVVPLLGRVVAGLGGLPAVAPLFAVNLSLQMPHGFAEISPTLAALGLLIVPGLVPVGMFVLGANRRLRVGDTWGCGRVGQTPRMEYTATSFAEPLRRVFAELYRPTKELTVDFHPDSKYFVQAIEYRTDIRSWFEEFLYEPLLNATQWVSRRVRRLQSGSLHGYVAYLFFVLVLMLGALLWPGK
;
A
#
# COMPACT_ATOMS: atom_id res chain seq x y z
N PRO A 1 -15.36 5.54 10.51
CA PRO A 1 -13.98 5.35 10.00
C PRO A 1 -13.05 6.45 10.56
N PRO A 2 -12.51 6.26 11.77
CA PRO A 2 -11.82 7.32 12.54
C PRO A 2 -10.36 7.57 12.12
N LEU A 3 -9.83 6.80 11.17
CA LEU A 3 -8.39 6.82 10.85
C LEU A 3 -8.11 7.76 9.68
N ASN A 4 -6.97 8.44 9.74
CA ASN A 4 -6.47 9.35 8.71
C ASN A 4 -6.39 8.69 7.31
N GLY A 5 -6.01 7.42 7.21
CA GLY A 5 -5.93 6.71 5.93
C GLY A 5 -7.26 6.68 5.17
N PHE A 6 -8.38 6.52 5.88
CA PHE A 6 -9.70 6.57 5.25
C PHE A 6 -10.04 7.99 4.76
N VAL A 7 -9.77 9.01 5.58
CA VAL A 7 -10.05 10.41 5.21
C VAL A 7 -9.19 10.83 4.01
N GLY A 8 -7.91 10.44 3.99
CA GLY A 8 -7.00 10.72 2.87
C GLY A 8 -7.46 10.09 1.55
N GLU A 9 -7.78 8.80 1.55
CA GLU A 9 -8.33 8.10 0.39
C GLU A 9 -9.66 8.72 -0.08
N TRP A 10 -10.57 9.01 0.86
CA TRP A 10 -11.83 9.66 0.54
C TRP A 10 -11.63 11.03 -0.13
N LEU A 11 -10.67 11.83 0.37
CA LEU A 11 -10.30 13.11 -0.23
C LEU A 11 -9.72 12.97 -1.64
N LEU A 12 -8.94 11.91 -1.90
CA LEU A 12 -8.44 11.59 -3.24
C LEU A 12 -9.58 11.22 -4.20
N PHE A 13 -10.58 10.46 -3.74
CA PHE A 13 -11.78 10.21 -4.56
C PHE A 13 -12.55 11.50 -4.85
N GLN A 14 -12.75 12.36 -3.85
CA GLN A 14 -13.48 13.62 -4.04
C GLN A 14 -12.76 14.61 -4.98
N SER A 15 -11.42 14.55 -5.08
CA SER A 15 -10.68 15.40 -6.01
C SER A 15 -10.72 14.88 -7.45
N LEU A 16 -10.80 13.56 -7.65
CA LEU A 16 -10.81 12.94 -8.97
C LEU A 16 -12.22 12.83 -9.58
N LEU A 17 -13.23 12.45 -8.81
CA LEU A 17 -14.58 12.20 -9.33
C LEU A 17 -15.17 13.37 -10.14
N PRO A 18 -15.00 14.66 -9.75
CA PRO A 18 -15.50 15.80 -10.54
C PRO A 18 -14.90 15.87 -11.94
N GLY A 19 -13.70 15.33 -12.13
CA GLY A 19 -13.03 15.29 -13.43
C GLY A 19 -13.73 14.41 -14.47
N VAL A 20 -14.64 13.52 -14.07
CA VAL A 20 -15.44 12.69 -15.00
C VAL A 20 -16.44 13.54 -15.78
N SER A 21 -16.88 14.66 -15.22
CA SER A 21 -17.85 15.58 -15.84
C SER A 21 -17.19 16.65 -16.73
N ILE A 22 -15.87 16.60 -16.94
CA ILE A 22 -15.16 17.58 -17.79
C ILE A 22 -15.59 17.37 -19.25
N PRO A 23 -15.96 18.44 -19.99
CA PRO A 23 -16.39 18.37 -21.40
C PRO A 23 -15.19 18.15 -22.36
N GLN A 24 -14.32 17.18 -22.03
CA GLN A 24 -13.21 16.71 -22.85
C GLN A 24 -13.16 15.18 -22.71
N PRO A 25 -13.59 14.41 -23.73
CA PRO A 25 -13.75 12.96 -23.63
C PRO A 25 -12.49 12.22 -23.19
N VAL A 26 -11.32 12.65 -23.67
CA VAL A 26 -10.03 12.03 -23.32
C VAL A 26 -9.71 12.22 -21.84
N VAL A 27 -9.93 13.42 -21.30
CA VAL A 27 -9.68 13.73 -19.89
C VAL A 27 -10.65 12.95 -19.00
N ALA A 28 -11.94 12.95 -19.35
CA ALA A 28 -12.95 12.20 -18.60
C ALA A 28 -12.64 10.69 -18.56
N ALA A 29 -12.19 10.11 -19.67
CA ALA A 29 -11.78 8.70 -19.74
C ALA A 29 -10.55 8.41 -18.87
N LEU A 30 -9.51 9.26 -18.92
CA LEU A 30 -8.31 9.11 -18.09
C LEU A 30 -8.62 9.23 -16.60
N VAL A 31 -9.44 10.20 -16.20
CA VAL A 31 -9.87 10.38 -14.80
C VAL A 31 -10.69 9.19 -14.33
N THR A 32 -11.62 8.68 -15.15
CA THR A 32 -12.41 7.49 -14.82
C THR A 32 -11.51 6.27 -14.60
N MET A 33 -10.52 6.08 -15.45
CA MET A 33 -9.51 5.03 -15.28
C MET A 33 -8.69 5.23 -14.00
N ALA A 34 -8.30 6.46 -13.68
CA ALA A 34 -7.58 6.78 -12.45
C ALA A 34 -8.42 6.46 -11.19
N VAL A 35 -9.71 6.81 -11.18
CA VAL A 35 -10.64 6.44 -10.10
C VAL A 35 -10.76 4.93 -9.97
N GLY A 36 -10.87 4.21 -11.08
CA GLY A 36 -10.91 2.75 -11.09
C GLY A 36 -9.63 2.11 -10.54
N MET A 37 -8.46 2.63 -10.94
CA MET A 37 -7.17 2.18 -10.40
C MET A 37 -7.04 2.48 -8.91
N LEU A 38 -7.47 3.67 -8.46
CA LEU A 38 -7.47 4.04 -7.05
C LEU A 38 -8.36 3.08 -6.23
N ALA A 39 -9.57 2.79 -6.71
CA ALA A 39 -10.46 1.83 -6.07
C ALA A 39 -9.85 0.43 -5.98
N LEU A 40 -9.19 -0.02 -7.06
CA LEU A 40 -8.50 -1.30 -7.09
C LEU A 40 -7.35 -1.35 -6.09
N THR A 41 -6.50 -0.31 -6.02
CA THR A 41 -5.38 -0.25 -5.08
C THR A 41 -5.85 -0.23 -3.63
N SER A 42 -6.92 0.51 -3.33
CA SER A 42 -7.46 0.59 -1.97
C SER A 42 -8.08 -0.74 -1.53
N GLY A 43 -8.73 -1.47 -2.45
CA GLY A 43 -9.20 -2.84 -2.21
C GLY A 43 -8.06 -3.84 -1.99
N LEU A 44 -7.01 -3.79 -2.80
CA LEU A 44 -5.82 -4.64 -2.64
C LEU A 44 -5.07 -4.35 -1.34
N ALA A 45 -4.98 -3.07 -0.94
CA ALA A 45 -4.40 -2.68 0.34
C ALA A 45 -5.19 -3.28 1.51
N ALA A 46 -6.53 -3.19 1.48
CA ALA A 46 -7.38 -3.80 2.50
C ALA A 46 -7.18 -5.32 2.57
N ALA A 47 -7.17 -6.03 1.43
CA ALA A 47 -6.88 -7.46 1.38
C ALA A 47 -5.49 -7.81 1.93
N GLY A 48 -4.49 -6.98 1.63
CA GLY A 48 -3.12 -7.11 2.17
C GLY A 48 -3.06 -6.98 3.69
N PHE A 49 -3.75 -6.00 4.27
CA PHE A 49 -3.81 -5.82 5.72
C PHE A 49 -4.61 -6.92 6.42
N VAL A 50 -5.71 -7.38 5.83
CA VAL A 50 -6.46 -8.55 6.35
C VAL A 50 -5.57 -9.79 6.37
N LYS A 51 -4.81 -10.02 5.30
CA LYS A 51 -3.83 -11.12 5.23
C LYS A 51 -2.75 -10.96 6.31
N ALA A 52 -2.13 -9.78 6.39
CA ALA A 52 -1.02 -9.53 7.32
C ALA A 52 -1.46 -9.71 8.78
N PHE A 53 -2.62 -9.16 9.15
CA PHE A 53 -3.14 -9.29 10.50
C PHE A 53 -3.62 -10.72 10.79
N GLY A 54 -4.44 -11.31 9.91
CA GLY A 54 -5.02 -12.63 10.11
C GLY A 54 -3.97 -13.74 10.22
N ILE A 55 -2.96 -13.72 9.35
CA ILE A 55 -1.97 -14.80 9.30
C ILE A 55 -0.90 -14.66 10.38
N THR A 56 -0.65 -13.43 10.87
CA THR A 56 0.38 -13.20 11.90
C THR A 56 -0.18 -13.33 13.31
N PHE A 57 -1.38 -12.79 13.57
CA PHE A 57 -1.92 -12.65 14.93
C PHE A 57 -3.08 -13.60 15.25
N LEU A 58 -3.77 -14.15 14.24
CA LEU A 58 -4.93 -15.05 14.45
C LEU A 58 -4.60 -16.52 14.13
N ALA A 59 -3.39 -16.81 13.65
CA ALA A 59 -2.93 -18.15 13.30
C ALA A 59 -2.25 -18.86 14.48
N ILE A 60 -2.23 -20.19 14.44
CA ILE A 60 -1.43 -21.02 15.36
C ILE A 60 0.07 -20.83 15.05
N PRO A 61 0.94 -20.73 16.07
CA PRO A 61 2.38 -20.58 15.86
C PRO A 61 2.96 -21.75 15.05
N ARG A 62 3.75 -21.40 14.02
CA ARG A 62 4.38 -22.36 13.09
C ARG A 62 5.85 -22.63 13.36
N SER A 63 6.48 -21.79 14.18
CA SER A 63 7.88 -21.91 14.57
C SER A 63 8.02 -21.74 16.08
N GLU A 64 9.15 -22.18 16.62
CA GLU A 64 9.42 -22.04 18.06
C GLU A 64 9.52 -20.58 18.48
N GLU A 65 10.05 -19.71 17.62
CA GLU A 65 10.16 -18.27 17.86
C GLU A 65 8.77 -17.62 17.95
N ALA A 66 7.83 -18.03 17.09
CA ALA A 66 6.45 -17.55 17.15
C ALA A 66 5.73 -18.05 18.41
N ALA A 67 6.02 -19.27 18.87
CA ALA A 67 5.46 -19.81 20.10
C ALA A 67 6.01 -19.15 21.37
N GLN A 68 7.27 -18.71 21.34
CA GLN A 68 7.96 -18.03 22.44
C GLN A 68 7.93 -16.49 22.31
N ALA A 69 7.15 -15.95 21.37
CA ALA A 69 7.04 -14.51 21.17
C ALA A 69 6.49 -13.83 22.43
N HIS A 70 7.15 -12.78 22.88
CA HIS A 70 6.75 -12.00 24.04
C HIS A 70 6.34 -10.58 23.65
N GLU A 71 5.60 -9.92 24.54
CA GLU A 71 5.18 -8.54 24.35
C GLU A 71 6.39 -7.60 24.19
N ALA A 72 6.24 -6.57 23.34
CA ALA A 72 7.27 -5.57 23.14
C ALA A 72 7.50 -4.72 24.41
N SER A 73 8.72 -4.20 24.56
CA SER A 73 9.07 -3.32 25.68
C SER A 73 8.18 -2.06 25.73
N LEU A 74 8.03 -1.49 26.93
CA LEU A 74 7.15 -0.33 27.14
C LEU A 74 7.56 0.88 26.28
N SER A 75 8.86 1.08 26.06
CA SER A 75 9.37 2.19 25.22
C SER A 75 8.93 2.03 23.75
N MET A 76 8.99 0.82 23.20
CA MET A 76 8.50 0.54 21.84
C MET A 76 6.98 0.75 21.75
N ARG A 77 6.24 0.29 22.76
CA ARG A 77 4.77 0.46 22.83
C ARG A 77 4.36 1.92 22.97
N ALA A 78 5.12 2.73 23.71
CA ALA A 78 4.89 4.17 23.79
C ALA A 78 5.07 4.85 22.42
N GLY A 79 6.12 4.48 21.68
CA GLY A 79 6.33 4.98 20.31
C GLY A 79 5.18 4.60 19.37
N MET A 80 4.76 3.34 19.40
CA MET A 80 3.60 2.87 18.61
C MET A 80 2.30 3.58 19.03
N GLY A 81 2.08 3.76 20.35
CA GLY A 81 0.91 4.44 20.90
C GLY A 81 0.83 5.91 20.47
N LEU A 82 1.96 6.62 20.46
CA LEU A 82 2.04 7.99 19.96
C LEU A 82 1.59 8.06 18.50
N LEU A 83 2.09 7.16 17.64
CA LEU A 83 1.70 7.10 16.22
C LEU A 83 0.20 6.81 16.05
N VAL A 84 -0.36 5.89 16.85
CA VAL A 84 -1.80 5.60 16.83
C VAL A 84 -2.62 6.85 17.18
N ILE A 85 -2.23 7.57 18.24
CA ILE A 85 -2.90 8.81 18.65
C ILE A 85 -2.87 9.84 17.51
N VAL A 86 -1.73 10.03 16.86
CA VAL A 86 -1.59 10.94 15.72
C VAL A 86 -2.49 10.50 14.55
N CYS A 87 -2.52 9.22 14.20
CA CYS A 87 -3.39 8.71 13.12
C CYS A 87 -4.88 8.92 13.39
N ILE A 88 -5.31 8.73 14.64
CA ILE A 88 -6.70 8.97 15.06
C ILE A 88 -7.00 10.47 15.08
N ALA A 89 -6.10 11.29 15.63
CA ALA A 89 -6.28 12.74 15.70
C ALA A 89 -6.43 13.35 14.30
N LEU A 90 -5.57 12.94 13.35
CA LEU A 90 -5.64 13.38 11.96
C LEU A 90 -6.91 12.89 11.24
N GLY A 91 -7.44 11.71 11.61
CA GLY A 91 -8.68 11.18 11.02
C GLY A 91 -9.97 11.77 11.61
N LEU A 92 -9.97 12.11 12.89
CA LEU A 92 -11.14 12.70 13.58
C LEU A 92 -11.23 14.22 13.42
N ALA A 93 -10.11 14.92 13.21
CA ALA A 93 -10.07 16.37 13.09
C ALA A 93 -9.66 16.90 11.69
N PRO A 94 -10.25 16.43 10.57
CA PRO A 94 -9.91 16.98 9.27
C PRO A 94 -10.30 18.45 9.12
N ALA A 95 -11.26 18.94 9.93
CA ALA A 95 -11.60 20.35 10.03
C ALA A 95 -10.42 21.25 10.43
N ALA A 96 -9.52 20.75 11.27
CA ALA A 96 -8.30 21.49 11.63
C ALA A 96 -7.18 21.27 10.61
N VAL A 97 -7.02 20.03 10.13
CA VAL A 97 -5.87 19.61 9.32
C VAL A 97 -5.96 20.11 7.87
N VAL A 98 -7.11 19.93 7.22
CA VAL A 98 -7.25 20.21 5.77
C VAL A 98 -7.07 21.70 5.45
N PRO A 99 -7.65 22.67 6.20
CA PRO A 99 -7.39 24.09 5.96
C PRO A 99 -5.93 24.50 6.18
N LEU A 100 -5.25 23.89 7.16
CA LEU A 100 -3.83 24.17 7.41
C LEU A 100 -2.98 23.73 6.21
N LEU A 101 -3.22 22.52 5.69
CA LEU A 101 -2.58 22.04 4.47
C LEU A 101 -2.92 22.93 3.27
N GLY A 102 -4.19 23.35 3.14
CA GLY A 102 -4.63 24.26 2.10
C GLY A 102 -3.87 25.59 2.12
N ARG A 103 -3.57 26.16 3.30
CA ARG A 103 -2.76 27.39 3.43
C ARG A 103 -1.30 27.19 3.05
N VAL A 104 -0.71 26.04 3.37
CA VAL A 104 0.68 25.73 3.00
C VAL A 104 0.82 25.55 1.49
N VAL A 105 -0.19 24.96 0.85
CA VAL A 105 -0.20 24.75 -0.61
C VAL A 105 -0.64 26.01 -1.37
N ALA A 106 -1.48 26.87 -0.76
CA ALA A 106 -1.90 28.13 -1.33
C ALA A 106 -0.68 29.04 -1.57
N GLY A 107 -0.29 29.21 -2.83
CA GLY A 107 0.88 29.97 -3.26
C GLY A 107 1.93 29.13 -3.99
N LEU A 108 1.89 27.80 -3.87
CA LEU A 108 2.67 26.91 -4.72
C LEU A 108 1.97 26.75 -6.08
N GLY A 109 2.60 27.28 -7.14
CA GLY A 109 2.17 27.04 -8.53
C GLY A 109 0.87 27.73 -8.96
N GLY A 110 0.42 28.79 -8.28
CA GLY A 110 -0.79 29.54 -8.65
C GLY A 110 -2.10 28.79 -8.41
N LEU A 111 -2.07 27.70 -7.63
CA LEU A 111 -3.26 26.94 -7.27
C LEU A 111 -4.19 27.79 -6.37
N PRO A 112 -5.51 27.77 -6.63
CA PRO A 112 -6.47 28.51 -5.82
C PRO A 112 -6.48 27.98 -4.39
N ALA A 113 -6.74 28.85 -3.42
CA ALA A 113 -6.94 28.43 -2.03
C ALA A 113 -8.20 27.55 -1.96
N VAL A 114 -8.02 26.24 -1.84
CA VAL A 114 -9.13 25.31 -1.65
C VAL A 114 -9.55 25.35 -0.19
N ALA A 115 -10.69 25.99 0.07
CA ALA A 115 -11.33 25.98 1.38
C ALA A 115 -12.44 24.91 1.37
N PRO A 116 -12.25 23.75 2.02
CA PRO A 116 -13.36 22.84 2.27
C PRO A 116 -14.46 23.56 3.07
N LEU A 117 -15.72 23.21 2.77
CA LEU A 117 -16.87 23.68 3.53
C LEU A 117 -17.10 22.70 4.68
N PHE A 118 -17.24 23.21 5.89
CA PHE A 118 -17.60 22.42 7.07
C PHE A 118 -18.97 22.85 7.58
N ALA A 119 -19.99 21.98 7.46
CA ALA A 119 -21.24 22.22 8.16
C ALA A 119 -21.08 21.76 9.61
N VAL A 120 -21.28 22.67 10.56
CA VAL A 120 -21.20 22.42 12.01
C VAL A 120 -19.81 21.89 12.47
N ASN A 121 -18.72 22.15 11.74
CA ASN A 121 -17.36 21.62 12.00
C ASN A 121 -17.27 20.07 12.08
N LEU A 122 -18.33 19.36 11.71
CA LEU A 122 -18.43 17.90 11.86
C LEU A 122 -18.55 17.19 10.51
N SER A 123 -19.15 17.81 9.50
CA SER A 123 -19.15 17.30 8.13
C SER A 123 -18.06 17.97 7.31
N LEU A 124 -17.35 17.16 6.54
CA LEU A 124 -16.36 17.56 5.55
C LEU A 124 -17.05 17.51 4.18
N GLN A 125 -17.15 18.67 3.54
CA GLN A 125 -17.68 18.82 2.20
C GLN A 125 -16.64 19.49 1.31
N MET A 126 -16.37 18.89 0.15
CA MET A 126 -15.51 19.51 -0.86
C MET A 126 -16.35 20.34 -1.83
N PRO A 127 -15.89 21.54 -2.23
CA PRO A 127 -16.53 22.29 -3.30
C PRO A 127 -16.57 21.45 -4.58
N HIS A 128 -17.76 21.25 -5.14
CA HIS A 128 -18.01 20.37 -6.30
C HIS A 128 -17.79 18.85 -6.04
N GLY A 129 -17.66 18.43 -4.78
CA GLY A 129 -17.61 17.02 -4.42
C GLY A 129 -18.97 16.32 -4.61
N PHE A 130 -18.93 15.01 -4.82
CA PHE A 130 -20.14 14.18 -5.01
C PHE A 130 -20.78 13.71 -3.71
N ALA A 131 -20.04 13.76 -2.60
CA ALA A 131 -20.52 13.26 -1.32
C ALA A 131 -20.02 14.12 -0.15
N GLU A 132 -20.78 14.07 0.93
CA GLU A 132 -20.43 14.64 2.22
C GLU A 132 -20.14 13.50 3.20
N ILE A 133 -19.17 13.70 4.10
CA ILE A 133 -18.91 12.74 5.16
C ILE A 133 -18.67 13.44 6.48
N SER A 134 -19.14 12.85 7.58
CA SER A 134 -18.76 13.26 8.93
C SER A 134 -17.90 12.19 9.58
N PRO A 135 -16.56 12.35 9.59
CA PRO A 135 -15.64 11.34 10.15
C PRO A 135 -15.89 11.09 11.64
N THR A 136 -16.28 12.13 12.39
CA THR A 136 -16.62 12.05 13.81
C THR A 136 -17.90 11.25 14.05
N LEU A 137 -18.99 11.54 13.33
CA LEU A 137 -20.23 10.76 13.43
C LEU A 137 -20.02 9.31 12.97
N ALA A 138 -19.27 9.12 11.89
CA ALA A 138 -18.98 7.79 11.38
C ALA A 138 -18.04 6.99 12.31
N ALA A 139 -17.21 7.67 13.11
CA ALA A 139 -16.45 7.05 14.20
C ALA A 139 -17.35 6.69 15.40
N LEU A 140 -18.25 7.59 15.79
CA LEU A 140 -19.24 7.31 16.85
C LEU A 140 -20.13 6.14 16.49
N GLY A 141 -20.65 6.07 15.27
CA GLY A 141 -21.42 4.92 14.79
C GLY A 141 -20.63 3.61 14.88
N LEU A 142 -19.34 3.64 14.51
CA LEU A 142 -18.47 2.46 14.60
C LEU A 142 -18.17 2.03 16.04
N LEU A 143 -18.23 2.94 17.02
CA LEU A 143 -18.08 2.60 18.43
C LEU A 143 -19.40 2.12 19.05
N ILE A 144 -20.49 2.81 18.73
CA ILE A 144 -21.81 2.56 19.31
C ILE A 144 -22.36 1.23 18.80
N VAL A 145 -22.35 0.97 17.48
CA VAL A 145 -23.00 -0.22 16.90
C VAL A 145 -22.43 -1.53 17.47
N PRO A 146 -21.10 -1.76 17.51
CA PRO A 146 -20.53 -2.92 18.17
C PRO A 146 -20.70 -2.87 19.70
N GLY A 147 -20.67 -1.69 20.31
CA GLY A 147 -20.88 -1.51 21.74
C GLY A 147 -22.29 -1.87 22.21
N LEU A 148 -23.29 -1.81 21.33
CA LEU A 148 -24.65 -2.27 21.61
C LEU A 148 -24.74 -3.80 21.71
N VAL A 149 -23.84 -4.55 21.06
CA VAL A 149 -23.83 -6.03 21.11
C VAL A 149 -23.67 -6.56 22.55
N PRO A 150 -22.64 -6.18 23.33
CA PRO A 150 -22.50 -6.66 24.71
C PRO A 150 -23.63 -6.17 25.62
N VAL A 151 -24.20 -4.99 25.37
CA VAL A 151 -25.39 -4.47 26.08
C VAL A 151 -26.61 -5.33 25.76
N GLY A 152 -26.86 -5.67 24.49
CA GLY A 152 -27.91 -6.60 24.08
C GLY A 152 -27.73 -7.97 24.70
N MET A 153 -26.51 -8.52 24.68
CA MET A 153 -26.17 -9.77 25.36
C MET A 153 -26.41 -9.71 26.88
N PHE A 154 -26.20 -8.55 27.52
CA PHE A 154 -26.53 -8.35 28.93
C PHE A 154 -28.03 -8.45 29.17
N VAL A 155 -28.81 -7.67 28.41
CA VAL A 155 -30.27 -7.56 28.56
C VAL A 155 -30.96 -8.90 28.25
N LEU A 156 -30.45 -9.64 27.26
CA LEU A 156 -30.95 -10.97 26.89
C LEU A 156 -30.50 -12.10 27.82
N GLY A 157 -29.73 -11.81 28.88
CA GLY A 157 -29.27 -12.82 29.83
C GLY A 157 -28.30 -13.85 29.22
N ALA A 158 -27.55 -13.46 28.18
CA ALA A 158 -26.65 -14.38 27.48
C ALA A 158 -25.55 -14.89 28.44
N ASN A 159 -25.23 -16.18 28.33
CA ASN A 159 -24.15 -16.78 29.11
C ASN A 159 -22.80 -16.23 28.64
N ARG A 160 -22.12 -15.49 29.52
CA ARG A 160 -20.84 -14.80 29.24
C ARG A 160 -19.61 -15.61 29.60
N ARG A 161 -19.77 -16.88 30.01
CA ARG A 161 -18.63 -17.73 30.35
C ARG A 161 -17.79 -17.97 29.09
N LEU A 162 -16.57 -17.44 29.07
CA LEU A 162 -15.60 -17.69 28.01
C LEU A 162 -15.32 -19.19 27.95
N ARG A 163 -15.62 -19.83 26.83
CA ARG A 163 -15.27 -21.21 26.56
C ARG A 163 -14.24 -21.23 25.45
N VAL A 164 -13.00 -21.56 25.81
CA VAL A 164 -11.94 -21.84 24.83
C VAL A 164 -12.04 -23.32 24.46
N GLY A 165 -12.04 -23.60 23.16
CA GLY A 165 -12.08 -24.96 22.64
C GLY A 165 -11.60 -24.98 21.20
N ASP A 166 -11.39 -26.18 20.66
CA ASP A 166 -10.96 -26.36 19.28
C ASP A 166 -11.96 -25.75 18.30
N THR A 167 -11.44 -25.15 17.23
CA THR A 167 -12.25 -24.74 16.09
C THR A 167 -12.72 -25.95 15.30
N TRP A 168 -13.71 -25.74 14.43
CA TRP A 168 -14.22 -26.80 13.56
C TRP A 168 -13.12 -27.31 12.61
N GLY A 169 -12.58 -28.49 12.90
CA GLY A 169 -11.51 -29.15 12.14
C GLY A 169 -11.98 -30.12 11.07
N CYS A 170 -13.18 -29.93 10.50
CA CYS A 170 -13.81 -30.91 9.59
C CYS A 170 -13.91 -32.32 10.21
N GLY A 171 -14.20 -32.41 11.51
CA GLY A 171 -14.30 -33.69 12.25
C GLY A 171 -12.97 -34.25 12.77
N ARG A 172 -11.84 -33.55 12.58
CA ARG A 172 -10.55 -33.91 13.19
C ARG A 172 -10.46 -33.35 14.62
N VAL A 173 -9.92 -34.15 15.54
CA VAL A 173 -9.57 -33.72 16.90
C VAL A 173 -8.15 -33.16 16.91
N GLY A 174 -7.96 -31.96 17.46
CA GLY A 174 -6.67 -31.27 17.51
C GLY A 174 -6.33 -30.57 16.19
N GLN A 175 -6.28 -29.24 16.23
CA GLN A 175 -5.78 -28.43 15.11
C GLN A 175 -4.26 -28.42 15.09
N THR A 176 -3.67 -28.47 13.89
CA THR A 176 -2.23 -28.30 13.70
C THR A 176 -1.97 -27.07 12.83
N PRO A 177 -0.82 -26.38 12.95
CA PRO A 177 -0.51 -25.20 12.14
C PRO A 177 -0.51 -25.45 10.63
N ARG A 178 -0.36 -26.72 10.21
CA ARG A 178 -0.41 -27.15 8.79
C ARG A 178 -1.82 -27.16 8.20
N MET A 179 -2.86 -27.13 9.03
CA MET A 179 -4.26 -27.16 8.60
C MET A 179 -4.81 -25.76 8.27
N GLU A 180 -4.08 -24.71 8.60
CA GLU A 180 -4.48 -23.32 8.37
C GLU A 180 -4.07 -22.80 6.99
N TYR A 181 -4.79 -21.78 6.51
CA TYR A 181 -4.38 -21.04 5.32
C TYR A 181 -2.99 -20.41 5.51
N THR A 182 -2.15 -20.53 4.50
CA THR A 182 -0.85 -19.85 4.43
C THR A 182 -0.98 -18.47 3.78
N ALA A 183 0.03 -17.63 3.97
CA ALA A 183 0.13 -16.32 3.31
C ALA A 183 0.14 -16.42 1.77
N THR A 184 0.68 -17.51 1.24
CA THR A 184 0.69 -17.79 -0.20
C THR A 184 -0.67 -18.27 -0.67
N SER A 185 -1.33 -19.19 0.04
CA SER A 185 -2.67 -19.69 -0.30
C SER A 185 -3.74 -18.60 -0.24
N PHE A 186 -3.67 -17.69 0.75
CA PHE A 186 -4.60 -16.55 0.82
C PHE A 186 -4.48 -15.62 -0.39
N ALA A 187 -3.26 -15.43 -0.90
CA ALA A 187 -2.99 -14.53 -2.02
C ALA A 187 -3.21 -15.19 -3.41
N GLU A 188 -3.34 -16.51 -3.48
CA GLU A 188 -3.44 -17.26 -4.75
C GLU A 188 -4.57 -16.78 -5.68
N PRO A 189 -5.81 -16.50 -5.20
CA PRO A 189 -6.86 -15.99 -6.09
C PRO A 189 -6.47 -14.67 -6.76
N LEU A 190 -5.89 -13.74 -6.00
CA LEU A 190 -5.41 -12.46 -6.53
C LEU A 190 -4.27 -12.69 -7.53
N ARG A 191 -3.33 -13.58 -7.22
CA ARG A 191 -2.23 -13.93 -8.15
C ARG A 191 -2.74 -14.50 -9.47
N ARG A 192 -3.83 -15.27 -9.47
CA ARG A 192 -4.44 -15.79 -10.70
C ARG A 192 -5.07 -14.68 -11.53
N VAL A 193 -5.79 -13.75 -10.90
CA VAL A 193 -6.40 -12.60 -11.60
C VAL A 193 -5.32 -11.75 -12.27
N PHE A 194 -4.19 -11.53 -11.59
CA PHE A 194 -3.06 -10.76 -12.13
C PHE A 194 -1.97 -11.63 -12.77
N ALA A 195 -2.27 -12.86 -13.18
CA ALA A 195 -1.27 -13.78 -13.72
C ALA A 195 -0.65 -13.27 -15.02
N GLU A 196 -1.41 -12.58 -15.87
CA GLU A 196 -0.88 -12.01 -17.12
C GLU A 196 0.12 -10.88 -16.86
N LEU A 197 -0.12 -10.10 -15.80
CA LEU A 197 0.75 -8.98 -15.41
C LEU A 197 2.02 -9.47 -14.72
N TYR A 198 1.88 -10.36 -13.73
CA TYR A 198 3.01 -10.82 -12.90
C TYR A 198 3.73 -12.06 -13.43
N ARG A 199 3.15 -12.77 -14.40
CA ARG A 199 3.68 -14.02 -15.00
C ARG A 199 4.30 -14.97 -13.97
N PRO A 200 3.53 -15.41 -12.96
CA PRO A 200 4.05 -16.27 -11.90
C PRO A 200 4.50 -17.61 -12.48
N THR A 201 5.71 -18.04 -12.14
CA THR A 201 6.19 -19.38 -12.50
C THR A 201 5.76 -20.36 -11.41
N LYS A 202 5.18 -21.50 -11.80
CA LYS A 202 4.71 -22.53 -10.88
C LYS A 202 5.52 -23.81 -11.09
N GLU A 203 6.27 -24.19 -10.06
CA GLU A 203 6.94 -25.49 -10.01
C GLU A 203 6.19 -26.36 -9.00
N LEU A 204 5.66 -27.48 -9.49
CA LEU A 204 4.97 -28.48 -8.67
C LEU A 204 5.77 -29.77 -8.75
N THR A 205 6.41 -30.14 -7.64
CA THR A 205 7.11 -31.42 -7.51
C THR A 205 6.23 -32.35 -6.68
N VAL A 206 5.86 -33.49 -7.25
CA VAL A 206 5.06 -34.51 -6.56
C VAL A 206 5.91 -35.74 -6.39
N ASP A 207 6.30 -36.01 -5.14
CA ASP A 207 7.04 -37.20 -4.79
C ASP A 207 6.05 -38.33 -4.52
N PHE A 208 6.14 -39.38 -5.34
CA PHE A 208 5.35 -40.59 -5.19
C PHE A 208 6.13 -41.63 -4.41
N HIS A 209 5.39 -42.49 -3.70
CA HIS A 209 5.98 -43.61 -2.98
C HIS A 209 6.74 -44.54 -3.95
N PRO A 210 7.94 -45.04 -3.59
CA PRO A 210 8.75 -45.88 -4.47
C PRO A 210 8.00 -47.10 -5.00
N ASP A 211 7.17 -47.71 -4.14
CA ASP A 211 6.43 -48.95 -4.46
C ASP A 211 5.10 -48.71 -5.21
N SER A 212 4.59 -47.48 -5.29
CA SER A 212 3.33 -47.20 -5.98
C SER A 212 3.16 -45.74 -6.38
N LYS A 213 2.94 -45.50 -7.67
CA LYS A 213 2.61 -44.18 -8.23
C LYS A 213 1.25 -43.62 -7.79
N TYR A 214 0.44 -44.40 -7.07
CA TYR A 214 -0.86 -43.96 -6.56
C TYR A 214 -0.80 -43.37 -5.14
N PHE A 215 0.32 -43.53 -4.44
CA PHE A 215 0.52 -42.95 -3.12
C PHE A 215 1.46 -41.75 -3.21
N VAL A 216 0.92 -40.56 -2.99
CA VAL A 216 1.71 -39.33 -2.91
C VAL A 216 2.32 -39.21 -1.52
N GLN A 217 3.65 -39.09 -1.45
CA GLN A 217 4.40 -38.95 -0.21
C GLN A 217 4.59 -37.48 0.17
N ALA A 218 4.92 -36.63 -0.82
CA ALA A 218 5.06 -35.19 -0.61
C ALA A 218 4.63 -34.42 -1.87
N ILE A 219 4.12 -33.20 -1.66
CA ILE A 219 3.87 -32.23 -2.73
C ILE A 219 4.60 -30.96 -2.34
N GLU A 220 5.62 -30.59 -3.10
CA GLU A 220 6.32 -29.32 -2.96
C GLU A 220 5.78 -28.33 -4.00
N TYR A 221 5.38 -27.15 -3.53
CA TYR A 221 4.88 -26.08 -4.37
C TYR A 221 5.79 -24.87 -4.22
N ARG A 222 6.55 -24.57 -5.27
CA ARG A 222 7.40 -23.39 -5.35
C ARG A 222 6.80 -22.42 -6.36
N THR A 223 6.70 -21.16 -5.95
CA THR A 223 6.23 -20.11 -6.85
C THR A 223 7.20 -18.95 -6.83
N ASP A 224 7.65 -18.59 -8.02
CA ASP A 224 8.50 -17.42 -8.21
C ASP A 224 7.74 -16.33 -8.99
N ILE A 225 8.03 -15.08 -8.71
CA ILE A 225 7.51 -13.93 -9.45
C ILE A 225 8.70 -13.35 -10.19
N ARG A 226 8.64 -13.41 -11.53
CA ARG A 226 9.68 -12.82 -12.35
C ARG A 226 9.61 -11.29 -12.24
N SER A 227 10.68 -10.67 -11.75
CA SER A 227 10.80 -9.21 -11.64
C SER A 227 11.00 -8.57 -13.01
N TRP A 228 9.95 -8.52 -13.85
CA TRP A 228 10.04 -7.98 -15.22
C TRP A 228 10.70 -6.60 -15.21
N PHE A 229 10.21 -5.67 -14.39
CA PHE A 229 10.75 -4.30 -14.35
C PHE A 229 12.25 -4.31 -14.07
N GLU A 230 12.73 -5.20 -13.21
CA GLU A 230 14.14 -5.33 -12.90
C GLU A 230 14.92 -5.73 -14.16
N GLU A 231 14.52 -6.82 -14.81
CA GLU A 231 15.22 -7.35 -16.00
C GLU A 231 15.13 -6.44 -17.24
N PHE A 232 14.00 -5.76 -17.47
CA PHE A 232 13.78 -5.01 -18.71
C PHE A 232 13.96 -3.50 -18.57
N LEU A 233 13.86 -2.92 -17.37
CA LEU A 233 14.01 -1.49 -17.14
C LEU A 233 15.24 -1.17 -16.29
N TYR A 234 15.35 -1.76 -15.09
CA TYR A 234 16.42 -1.41 -14.17
C TYR A 234 17.77 -1.96 -14.64
N GLU A 235 17.90 -3.23 -14.98
CA GLU A 235 19.16 -3.83 -15.42
C GLU A 235 19.74 -3.13 -16.66
N PRO A 236 18.97 -2.86 -17.74
CA PRO A 236 19.52 -2.14 -18.89
C PRO A 236 19.95 -0.71 -18.53
N LEU A 237 19.18 -0.01 -17.70
CA LEU A 237 19.51 1.35 -17.26
C LEU A 237 20.77 1.37 -16.37
N LEU A 238 20.89 0.42 -15.46
CA LEU A 238 22.06 0.26 -14.59
C LEU A 238 23.29 -0.10 -15.43
N ASN A 239 23.16 -1.03 -16.36
CA ASN A 239 24.23 -1.43 -17.27
C ASN A 239 24.67 -0.27 -18.18
N ALA A 240 23.72 0.52 -18.70
CA ALA A 240 24.01 1.73 -19.47
C ALA A 240 24.75 2.76 -18.61
N THR A 241 24.29 3.00 -17.39
CA THR A 241 24.92 3.94 -16.45
C THR A 241 26.36 3.50 -16.10
N GLN A 242 26.57 2.21 -15.82
CA GLN A 242 27.90 1.63 -15.60
C GLN A 242 28.78 1.70 -16.84
N TRP A 243 28.21 1.52 -18.03
CA TRP A 243 28.93 1.68 -19.29
C TRP A 243 29.40 3.13 -19.48
N VAL A 244 28.52 4.12 -19.28
CA VAL A 244 28.87 5.55 -19.35
C VAL A 244 29.94 5.89 -18.30
N SER A 245 29.76 5.44 -17.05
CA SER A 245 30.74 5.64 -15.97
C SER A 245 32.12 5.11 -16.34
N ARG A 246 32.21 3.90 -16.91
CA ARG A 246 33.48 3.33 -17.40
C ARG A 246 34.10 4.14 -18.54
N ARG A 247 33.29 4.77 -19.41
CA ARG A 247 33.79 5.66 -20.47
C ARG A 247 34.30 6.99 -19.90
N VAL A 248 33.57 7.60 -18.98
CA VAL A 248 34.00 8.83 -18.30
C VAL A 248 35.28 8.60 -17.50
N ARG A 249 35.42 7.44 -16.84
CA ARG A 249 36.66 7.06 -16.14
C ARG A 249 37.87 7.03 -17.07
N ARG A 250 37.70 6.68 -18.34
CA ARG A 250 38.80 6.72 -19.32
C ARG A 250 39.21 8.15 -19.70
N LEU A 251 38.29 9.12 -19.65
CA LEU A 251 38.60 10.53 -19.88
C LEU A 251 39.50 11.09 -18.75
N GLN A 252 39.38 10.56 -17.53
CA GLN A 252 40.32 10.81 -16.44
C GLN A 252 41.62 9.99 -16.58
N SER A 253 42.26 10.08 -17.74
CA SER A 253 43.48 9.33 -18.11
C SER A 253 44.75 9.80 -17.37
N GLY A 254 44.66 10.88 -16.57
CA GLY A 254 45.81 11.47 -15.88
C GLY A 254 46.73 12.31 -16.77
N SER A 255 46.39 12.49 -18.06
CA SER A 255 47.17 13.30 -18.99
C SER A 255 46.81 14.78 -18.91
N LEU A 256 47.81 15.63 -18.63
CA LEU A 256 47.62 17.08 -18.46
C LEU A 256 47.21 17.76 -19.78
N HIS A 257 47.77 17.32 -20.91
CA HIS A 257 47.41 17.78 -22.25
C HIS A 257 45.95 17.49 -22.61
N GLY A 258 45.43 16.32 -22.20
CA GLY A 258 44.03 15.96 -22.40
C GLY A 258 43.10 16.92 -21.67
N TYR A 259 43.39 17.24 -20.40
CA TYR A 259 42.60 18.19 -19.63
C TYR A 259 42.57 19.59 -20.25
N VAL A 260 43.70 20.10 -20.72
CA VAL A 260 43.75 21.41 -21.38
C VAL A 260 42.92 21.42 -22.67
N ALA A 261 42.99 20.35 -23.48
CA ALA A 261 42.21 20.24 -24.70
C ALA A 261 40.69 20.20 -24.44
N TYR A 262 40.24 19.41 -23.45
CA TYR A 262 38.82 19.37 -23.07
C TYR A 262 38.34 20.72 -22.52
N LEU A 263 39.16 21.41 -21.73
CA LEU A 263 38.83 22.72 -21.17
C LEU A 263 38.71 23.80 -22.26
N PHE A 264 39.62 23.80 -23.23
CA PHE A 264 39.52 24.66 -24.42
C PHE A 264 38.25 24.35 -25.22
N PHE A 265 37.94 23.07 -25.45
CA PHE A 265 36.75 22.67 -26.20
C PHE A 265 35.45 23.12 -25.49
N VAL A 266 35.34 22.89 -24.18
CA VAL A 266 34.19 23.34 -23.37
C VAL A 266 34.07 24.87 -23.41
N LEU A 267 35.18 25.61 -23.35
CA LEU A 267 35.18 27.07 -23.44
C LEU A 267 34.63 27.57 -24.78
N VAL A 268 35.10 26.99 -25.89
CA VAL A 268 34.60 27.32 -27.24
C VAL A 268 33.11 26.99 -27.36
N LEU A 269 32.66 25.86 -26.82
CA LEU A 269 31.27 25.45 -26.84
C LEU A 269 30.38 26.39 -26.02
N MET A 270 30.82 26.82 -24.83
CA MET A 270 30.11 27.81 -24.01
C MET A 270 30.03 29.17 -24.70
N LEU A 271 31.14 29.64 -25.29
CA LEU A 271 31.15 30.88 -26.05
C LEU A 271 30.23 30.79 -27.26
N GLY A 272 30.26 29.68 -27.98
CA GLY A 272 29.35 29.43 -29.11
C GLY A 272 27.88 29.40 -28.69
N ALA A 273 27.56 28.80 -27.55
CA ALA A 273 26.21 28.79 -27.00
C ALA A 273 25.74 30.17 -26.52
N LEU A 274 26.66 30.98 -25.96
CA LEU A 274 26.38 32.35 -25.53
C LEU A 274 26.21 33.31 -26.72
N LEU A 275 26.99 33.11 -27.78
CA LEU A 275 26.95 33.88 -29.02
C LEU A 275 25.85 33.41 -29.96
N TRP A 276 25.25 32.23 -29.71
CA TRP A 276 24.06 31.79 -30.42
C TRP A 276 22.91 32.71 -30.02
N PRO A 277 22.43 33.59 -30.92
CA PRO A 277 21.32 34.46 -30.61
C PRO A 277 20.08 33.56 -30.56
N GLY A 278 19.70 33.15 -29.35
CA GLY A 278 18.38 32.59 -29.10
C GLY A 278 17.35 33.69 -29.38
N LYS A 279 16.40 33.39 -30.27
CA LYS A 279 15.07 34.02 -30.20
C LYS A 279 14.42 33.74 -28.85
#